data_AF-A0A919BWM4-F1
#
_entry.id   AF-A0A919BWM4-F1
#
_cell.length_a   1.000
_cell.length_b   1.000
_cell.length_c   1.000
_cell.angle_alpha   90.00
_cell.angle_beta   90.00
_cell.angle_gamma   90.00
#
_symmetry.space_group_name_H-M   'P 1'
#
loop_
_entity.id
_entity.type
_entity.pdbx_description
1 polymer ?
#
loop_
_entity_poly.entity_id
_entity_poly.type
_entity_poly.pdbx_seq_one_letter_code
_entity_poly.pdbx_strand_id
1 'polypeptide(L)'
;MHDPAFLPSSAPALPPGPRSAHAHVIPVPLFHPFRPHPGVEPAPQDAAAELLLCALRDHLLAAGHELSRCTLKMAGEPHPLAVDLVDLTTGRLVIARGTISRPALQEAIGELLDLSGLFGNTLTKTLLVPEPPDSDLTRLLTTLGITRLWPRGAVFCEDGECPA
;
A
#
# COMPACT_ATOMS: atom_id res chain seq x y z
N MET A 1 -31.17 -26.34 -27.29
CA MET A 1 -30.43 -26.90 -26.14
C MET A 1 -29.00 -26.39 -26.27
N HIS A 2 -28.73 -25.22 -25.68
CA HIS A 2 -27.38 -24.68 -25.55
C HIS A 2 -27.25 -24.16 -24.12
N ASP A 3 -26.23 -24.68 -23.47
CA ASP A 3 -25.91 -24.59 -22.05
C ASP A 3 -25.35 -23.19 -21.70
N PRO A 4 -25.88 -22.46 -20.70
CA PRO A 4 -25.28 -21.22 -20.24
C PRO A 4 -24.12 -21.55 -19.29
N ALA A 5 -22.91 -21.53 -19.82
CA ALA A 5 -21.69 -21.69 -19.06
C ALA A 5 -21.53 -20.56 -18.02
N PHE A 6 -21.74 -20.94 -16.76
CA PHE A 6 -20.89 -20.66 -15.60
C PHE A 6 -20.32 -19.23 -15.47
N LEU A 7 -20.97 -18.41 -14.63
CA LEU A 7 -20.27 -17.36 -13.88
C LEU A 7 -20.31 -17.73 -12.40
N PRO A 8 -19.14 -17.78 -11.77
CA PRO A 8 -19.00 -17.06 -10.53
C PRO A 8 -17.80 -16.11 -10.67
N SER A 9 -18.07 -14.83 -10.92
CA SER A 9 -17.11 -13.78 -10.57
C SER A 9 -17.24 -13.58 -9.07
N SER A 10 -16.51 -14.39 -8.31
CA SER A 10 -16.27 -14.09 -6.90
C SER A 10 -15.02 -13.20 -6.87
N ALA A 11 -15.19 -11.94 -6.49
CA ALA A 11 -14.05 -11.11 -6.15
C ALA A 11 -13.16 -11.87 -5.14
N PRO A 12 -11.82 -11.80 -5.25
CA PRO A 12 -10.96 -12.47 -4.29
C PRO A 12 -11.32 -11.97 -2.89
N ALA A 13 -11.54 -12.92 -1.98
CA ALA A 13 -11.78 -12.61 -0.59
C ALA A 13 -10.52 -11.93 -0.06
N LEU A 14 -10.67 -10.71 0.44
CA LEU A 14 -9.63 -10.04 1.22
C LEU A 14 -9.06 -11.03 2.25
N PRO A 15 -7.75 -11.01 2.54
CA PRO A 15 -7.19 -11.72 3.68
C PRO A 15 -7.99 -11.35 4.93
N PRO A 16 -8.01 -12.21 5.97
CA PRO A 16 -8.83 -11.98 7.16
C PRO A 16 -8.69 -10.53 7.60
N GLY A 17 -9.82 -9.82 7.52
CA GLY A 17 -9.87 -8.38 7.70
C GLY A 17 -9.31 -7.95 9.04
N PRO A 18 -9.18 -6.64 9.27
CA PRO A 18 -8.56 -6.13 10.48
C PRO A 18 -9.17 -6.77 11.73
N ARG A 19 -8.32 -7.24 12.65
CA ARG A 19 -8.74 -7.97 13.86
C ARG A 19 -9.49 -7.09 14.87
N SER A 20 -9.47 -5.78 14.69
CA SER A 20 -10.23 -4.89 15.55
C SER A 20 -11.71 -4.99 15.18
N ALA A 21 -12.54 -5.47 16.11
CA ALA A 21 -14.00 -5.55 15.97
C ALA A 21 -14.70 -4.21 15.67
N HIS A 22 -13.92 -3.13 15.59
CA HIS A 22 -14.32 -1.74 15.39
C HIS A 22 -13.89 -1.16 14.04
N ALA A 23 -13.20 -1.94 13.19
CA ALA A 23 -12.74 -1.50 11.88
C ALA A 23 -13.70 -1.99 10.77
N HIS A 24 -14.36 -1.06 10.08
CA HIS A 24 -15.13 -1.37 8.89
C HIS A 24 -14.27 -1.16 7.64
N VAL A 25 -14.03 -2.24 6.88
CA VAL A 25 -13.31 -2.18 5.61
C VAL A 25 -14.26 -1.73 4.50
N ILE A 26 -13.92 -0.62 3.86
CA ILE A 26 -14.62 -0.08 2.70
C ILE A 26 -13.74 -0.36 1.48
N PRO A 27 -14.13 -1.27 0.57
CA PRO A 27 -13.38 -1.52 -0.66
C PRO A 27 -13.30 -0.25 -1.51
N VAL A 28 -12.14 0.01 -2.09
CA VAL A 28 -11.93 1.12 -3.02
C VAL A 28 -11.47 0.54 -4.36
N PRO A 29 -12.02 0.99 -5.51
CA PRO A 29 -11.55 0.50 -6.81
C PRO A 29 -10.05 0.74 -6.99
N LEU A 30 -9.34 -0.28 -7.47
CA LEU A 30 -7.88 -0.26 -7.62
C LEU A 30 -7.37 0.85 -8.55
N PHE A 31 -8.19 1.28 -9.51
CA PHE A 31 -7.87 2.35 -10.48
C PHE A 31 -8.42 3.72 -10.08
N HIS A 32 -9.04 3.84 -8.91
CA HIS A 32 -9.40 5.15 -8.36
C HIS A 32 -8.13 5.84 -7.83
N PRO A 33 -7.98 7.18 -7.97
CA PRO A 33 -6.79 7.88 -7.50
C PRO A 33 -6.41 7.49 -6.07
N PHE A 34 -5.14 7.16 -5.84
CA PHE A 34 -4.64 6.81 -4.52
C PHE A 34 -4.59 8.03 -3.60
N ARG A 35 -4.24 9.18 -4.19
CA ARG A 35 -4.08 10.48 -3.57
C ARG A 35 -4.84 11.57 -4.35
N PRO A 36 -5.23 12.69 -3.70
CA PRO A 36 -5.18 12.90 -2.26
C PRO A 36 -6.17 11.98 -1.55
N HIS A 37 -5.95 11.78 -0.27
CA HIS A 37 -6.95 11.12 0.57
C HIS A 37 -8.26 11.89 0.55
N PRO A 38 -9.42 11.21 0.53
CA PRO A 38 -10.71 11.88 0.64
C PRO A 38 -10.75 12.80 1.88
N GLY A 39 -11.07 14.07 1.69
CA GLY A 39 -11.13 15.06 2.77
C GLY A 39 -9.80 15.74 3.12
N VAL A 40 -8.72 15.45 2.39
CA VAL A 40 -7.42 16.12 2.52
C VAL A 40 -7.15 16.94 1.26
N GLU A 41 -6.66 18.16 1.43
CA GLU A 41 -6.29 19.01 0.30
C GLU A 41 -4.99 18.49 -0.34
N PRO A 42 -4.97 18.26 -1.68
CA PRO A 42 -3.81 17.67 -2.34
C PRO A 42 -2.59 18.59 -2.29
N ALA A 43 -1.49 18.04 -1.81
CA ALA A 43 -0.18 18.69 -1.87
C ALA A 43 0.65 18.18 -3.06
N PRO A 44 1.67 18.91 -3.56
CA PRO A 44 2.49 18.45 -4.68
C PRO A 44 3.13 17.06 -4.48
N GLN A 45 3.52 16.73 -3.25
CA GLN A 45 4.06 15.40 -2.91
C GLN A 45 3.04 14.25 -3.07
N ASP A 46 1.73 14.56 -3.07
CA ASP A 46 0.67 13.59 -3.30
C ASP A 46 0.64 13.13 -4.75
N ALA A 47 0.89 14.05 -5.69
CA ALA A 47 0.99 13.71 -7.11
C ALA A 47 2.20 12.79 -7.40
N ALA A 48 3.34 13.02 -6.74
CA ALA A 48 4.50 12.15 -6.86
C ALA A 48 4.23 10.76 -6.26
N ALA A 49 3.55 10.67 -5.11
CA ALA A 49 3.13 9.41 -4.51
C ALA A 49 2.12 8.66 -5.41
N GLU A 50 1.17 9.37 -6.02
CA GLU A 50 0.20 8.81 -6.97
C GLU A 50 0.89 8.12 -8.16
N LEU A 51 1.88 8.78 -8.75
CA LEU A 51 2.63 8.24 -9.87
C LEU A 51 3.42 6.98 -9.48
N LEU A 52 4.03 6.96 -8.29
CA LEU A 52 4.72 5.78 -7.76
C LEU A 52 3.76 4.61 -7.57
N LEU A 53 2.59 4.85 -6.99
CA LEU A 53 1.58 3.82 -6.75
C LEU A 53 1.01 3.27 -8.06
N CYS A 54 0.74 4.13 -9.05
CA CYS A 54 0.31 3.68 -10.37
C CYS A 54 1.38 2.80 -11.04
N ALA A 55 2.65 3.23 -11.01
CA ALA A 55 3.74 2.45 -11.59
C ALA A 55 3.91 1.09 -10.91
N LEU A 56 3.83 1.05 -9.57
CA LEU A 56 3.92 -0.21 -8.82
C LEU A 56 2.72 -1.12 -9.09
N ARG A 57 1.50 -0.57 -9.08
CA ARG A 57 0.28 -1.32 -9.42
C ARG A 57 0.43 -1.98 -10.79
N ASP A 58 0.81 -1.22 -11.81
CA ASP A 58 0.89 -1.72 -13.17
C ASP A 58 1.99 -2.79 -13.30
N HIS A 59 3.13 -2.60 -12.62
CA HIS A 59 4.20 -3.60 -12.54
C HIS A 59 3.74 -4.91 -11.90
N LEU A 60 3.07 -4.84 -10.75
CA LEU A 60 2.59 -6.03 -10.02
C LEU A 60 1.45 -6.73 -10.77
N LEU A 61 0.52 -5.98 -11.39
CA LEU A 61 -0.54 -6.55 -12.23
C LEU A 61 0.05 -7.26 -13.45
N ALA A 62 1.06 -6.67 -14.11
CA ALA A 62 1.76 -7.30 -15.23
C ALA A 62 2.48 -8.59 -14.82
N ALA A 63 2.95 -8.67 -13.56
CA ALA A 63 3.50 -9.88 -12.96
C ALA A 63 2.43 -10.89 -12.50
N GLY A 64 1.13 -10.59 -12.67
CA GLY A 64 0.03 -11.46 -12.30
C GLY A 64 -0.37 -11.41 -10.83
N HIS A 65 0.03 -10.38 -10.08
CA HIS A 65 -0.33 -10.25 -8.67
C HIS A 65 -1.79 -9.81 -8.51
N GLU A 66 -2.43 -10.36 -7.49
CA GLU A 66 -3.71 -9.89 -6.98
C GLU A 66 -3.50 -8.71 -6.02
N LEU A 67 -4.11 -7.57 -6.36
CA LEU A 67 -4.01 -6.33 -5.60
C LEU A 67 -5.35 -5.89 -5.05
N SER A 68 -5.32 -5.25 -3.89
CA SER A 68 -6.49 -4.66 -3.25
C SER A 68 -6.22 -3.26 -2.76
N ARG A 69 -7.29 -2.46 -2.69
CA ARG A 69 -7.30 -1.15 -2.05
C ARG A 69 -8.52 -1.04 -1.17
N CYS A 70 -8.35 -0.45 0.00
CA CYS A 70 -9.45 -0.22 0.92
C CYS A 70 -9.23 1.02 1.77
N THR A 71 -10.30 1.41 2.43
CA THR A 71 -10.31 2.42 3.47
C THR A 71 -10.85 1.78 4.74
N LEU A 72 -10.18 2.00 5.87
CA LEU A 72 -10.59 1.50 7.17
C LEU A 72 -11.31 2.62 7.92
N LYS A 73 -12.58 2.41 8.21
CA LYS A 73 -13.36 3.30 9.07
C LYS A 73 -13.40 2.74 10.49
N MET A 74 -12.72 3.40 11.41
CA MET A 74 -12.72 3.02 12.83
C MET A 74 -13.92 3.64 13.54
N ALA A 75 -14.55 2.89 14.44
CA ALA A 75 -15.63 3.42 15.28
C ALA A 75 -15.10 4.54 16.19
N GLY A 76 -15.74 5.71 16.16
CA GLY A 76 -15.35 6.87 16.98
C GLY A 76 -14.25 7.74 16.37
N GLU A 77 -13.59 7.31 15.29
CA GLU A 77 -12.62 8.13 14.57
C GLU A 77 -13.30 8.95 13.47
N PRO A 78 -13.05 10.27 13.40
CA PRO A 78 -13.68 11.13 12.41
C PRO A 78 -13.10 10.92 11.00
N HIS A 79 -11.83 10.54 10.90
CA HIS A 79 -11.14 10.39 9.63
C HIS A 79 -10.86 8.91 9.36
N PRO A 80 -11.29 8.38 8.20
CA PRO A 80 -10.98 7.02 7.86
C PRO A 80 -9.51 6.90 7.42
N LEU A 81 -8.89 5.75 7.70
CA LEU A 81 -7.53 5.46 7.30
C LEU A 81 -7.53 4.86 5.91
N ALA A 82 -6.96 5.56 4.94
CA ALA A 82 -6.78 4.99 3.61
C ALA A 82 -5.59 4.03 3.61
N VAL A 83 -5.76 2.90 2.93
CA VAL A 83 -4.67 1.98 2.62
C VAL A 83 -4.28 2.20 1.17
N ASP A 84 -3.01 2.47 0.90
CA ASP A 84 -2.56 2.78 -0.45
C ASP A 84 -2.68 1.57 -1.35
N LEU A 85 -2.02 0.47 -0.99
CA LEU A 85 -2.08 -0.77 -1.73
C LEU A 85 -1.82 -1.97 -0.81
N VAL A 86 -2.57 -3.05 -1.03
CA VAL A 86 -2.29 -4.36 -0.46
C VAL A 86 -2.03 -5.33 -1.59
N ASP A 87 -0.84 -5.95 -1.59
CA ASP A 87 -0.54 -7.08 -2.47
C ASP A 87 -0.94 -8.36 -1.75
N LEU A 88 -2.00 -9.01 -2.25
CA LEU A 88 -2.56 -10.22 -1.67
C LEU A 88 -1.73 -11.46 -2.02
N THR A 89 -0.95 -11.39 -3.11
CA THR A 89 -0.14 -12.52 -3.60
C THR A 89 1.07 -12.71 -2.72
N THR A 90 1.73 -11.62 -2.34
CA THR A 90 2.94 -11.66 -1.50
C THR A 90 2.69 -11.28 -0.05
N GLY A 91 1.46 -10.86 0.30
CA GLY A 91 1.10 -10.45 1.65
C GLY A 91 1.79 -9.16 2.08
N ARG A 92 1.77 -8.12 1.24
CA ARG A 92 2.41 -6.82 1.54
C ARG A 92 1.39 -5.72 1.76
N LEU A 93 1.63 -4.91 2.78
CA LEU A 93 0.99 -3.64 3.02
C LEU A 93 1.92 -2.54 2.55
N VAL A 94 1.52 -1.79 1.53
CA VAL A 94 2.32 -0.72 0.94
C VAL A 94 1.77 0.63 1.37
N ILE A 95 2.67 1.52 1.78
CA ILE A 95 2.43 2.95 1.93
C ILE A 95 3.43 3.71 1.07
N ALA A 96 2.97 4.68 0.30
CA ALA A 96 3.80 5.47 -0.58
C ALA A 96 4.00 6.90 -0.08
N ARG A 97 5.20 7.43 -0.34
CA ARG A 97 5.54 8.85 -0.16
C ARG A 97 6.26 9.35 -1.40
N GLY A 98 5.87 10.53 -1.89
CA GLY A 98 6.50 11.19 -3.03
C GLY A 98 7.85 11.85 -2.74
N THR A 99 8.39 11.66 -1.53
CA THR A 99 9.66 12.26 -1.07
C THR A 99 10.29 11.36 -0.02
N ILE A 100 11.61 11.47 0.15
CA ILE A 100 12.38 10.81 1.22
C ILE A 100 12.63 11.73 2.43
N SER A 101 11.93 12.86 2.53
CA SER A 101 12.08 13.77 3.66
C SER A 101 11.75 13.06 4.99
N ARG A 102 12.56 13.30 6.03
CA ARG A 102 12.37 12.67 7.35
C ARG A 102 10.95 12.82 7.92
N PRO A 103 10.30 14.01 7.85
CA PRO A 103 8.92 14.15 8.34
C PRO A 103 7.94 13.23 7.59
N ALA A 104 8.03 13.17 6.26
CA ALA A 104 7.16 12.33 5.45
C ALA A 104 7.38 10.84 5.75
N LEU A 105 8.62 10.41 5.96
CA LEU A 105 8.91 9.02 6.31
C LEU A 105 8.46 8.67 7.73
N GLN A 106 8.60 9.58 8.70
CA GLN A 106 8.11 9.37 10.07
C GLN A 106 6.58 9.20 10.10
N GLU A 107 5.86 10.00 9.32
CA GLU A 107 4.42 9.85 9.15
C GLU A 107 4.06 8.50 8.52
N ALA A 108 4.74 8.11 7.43
CA ALA A 108 4.53 6.82 6.76
C ALA A 108 4.83 5.62 7.67
N ILE A 109 5.86 5.73 8.53
CA ILE A 109 6.16 4.73 9.55
C ILE A 109 4.99 4.60 10.52
N GLY A 110 4.42 5.73 10.98
CA GLY A 110 3.24 5.74 11.84
C GLY A 110 2.05 5.02 11.19
N GLU A 111 1.73 5.37 9.94
CA GLU A 111 0.67 4.70 9.16
C GLU A 111 0.92 3.20 9.00
N LEU A 112 2.13 2.79 8.63
CA LEU A 112 2.48 1.39 8.45
C LEU A 112 2.35 0.58 9.75
N LEU A 113 2.77 1.14 10.88
CA LEU A 113 2.67 0.47 12.18
C LEU A 113 1.22 0.34 12.63
N ASP A 114 0.42 1.41 12.47
CA ASP A 114 -1.00 1.41 12.83
C ASP A 114 -1.79 0.41 11.97
N LEU A 115 -1.68 0.53 10.64
CA LEU A 115 -2.33 -0.37 9.70
C LEU A 115 -1.88 -1.82 9.87
N SER A 116 -0.57 -2.07 10.05
CA SER A 116 -0.05 -3.41 10.35
C SER A 116 -0.74 -4.01 11.58
N GLY A 117 -0.88 -3.24 12.66
CA GLY A 117 -1.59 -3.66 13.86
C GLY A 117 -3.06 -4.02 13.58
N LEU A 118 -3.75 -3.19 12.78
CA LEU A 118 -5.12 -3.46 12.36
C LEU A 118 -5.23 -4.76 11.57
N PHE A 119 -4.33 -5.02 10.62
CA PHE A 119 -4.22 -6.29 9.88
C PHE A 119 -3.59 -7.45 10.69
N GLY A 120 -3.50 -7.33 12.02
CA GLY A 120 -3.04 -8.39 12.90
C GLY A 120 -1.55 -8.74 12.76
N ASN A 121 -0.74 -7.82 12.23
CA ASN A 121 0.69 -7.98 11.97
C ASN A 121 1.04 -9.16 11.04
N THR A 122 0.13 -9.51 10.14
CA THR A 122 0.31 -10.63 9.19
C THR A 122 0.96 -10.21 7.87
N LEU A 123 0.90 -8.92 7.54
CA LEU A 123 1.40 -8.37 6.28
C LEU A 123 2.80 -7.76 6.47
N THR A 124 3.65 -7.92 5.47
CA THR A 124 4.94 -7.26 5.40
C THR A 124 4.75 -5.76 5.14
N LYS A 125 5.30 -4.92 6.02
CA LYS A 125 5.25 -3.46 5.91
C LYS A 125 6.21 -3.02 4.81
N THR A 126 5.71 -2.31 3.82
CA THR A 126 6.48 -1.85 2.67
C THR A 126 6.32 -0.35 2.49
N LEU A 127 7.42 0.37 2.44
CA LEU A 127 7.46 1.81 2.15
C LEU A 127 7.94 2.02 0.72
N LEU A 128 7.05 2.57 -0.12
CA LEU A 128 7.34 2.96 -1.49
C LEU A 128 7.79 4.42 -1.55
N VAL A 129 8.99 4.67 -2.06
CA VAL A 129 9.62 6.00 -2.16
C VAL A 129 10.23 6.22 -3.54
N PRO A 130 10.47 7.49 -3.96
CA PRO A 130 11.00 7.76 -5.30
C PRO A 130 12.45 7.28 -5.49
N GLU A 131 13.22 7.18 -4.40
CA GLU A 131 14.64 6.83 -4.40
C GLU A 131 15.03 6.22 -3.05
N PRO A 132 16.17 5.52 -2.91
CA PRO A 132 16.56 4.92 -1.64
C PRO A 132 16.82 6.01 -0.57
N PRO A 133 16.31 5.86 0.67
CA PRO A 133 16.61 6.77 1.77
C PRO A 133 18.09 6.77 2.15
N ASP A 134 18.52 7.80 2.90
CA ASP A 134 19.87 7.84 3.47
C ASP A 134 20.14 6.67 4.45
N SER A 135 21.39 6.49 4.85
CA SER A 135 21.81 5.37 5.69
C SER A 135 21.17 5.37 7.09
N ASP A 136 20.87 6.53 7.66
CA ASP A 136 20.23 6.62 8.97
C ASP A 136 18.76 6.20 8.90
N LEU A 137 18.02 6.73 7.92
CA LEU A 137 16.63 6.35 7.68
C LEU A 137 16.50 4.89 7.24
N THR A 138 17.43 4.41 6.42
CA THR A 138 17.52 2.99 6.05
C THR A 138 17.65 2.12 7.30
N ARG A 139 18.56 2.45 8.22
CA ARG A 139 18.73 1.70 9.47
C ARG A 139 17.48 1.74 10.35
N LEU A 140 16.80 2.89 10.44
CA LEU A 140 15.53 3.00 11.17
C LEU A 140 14.47 2.06 10.59
N LEU A 141 14.27 2.09 9.27
CA LEU A 141 13.28 1.25 8.57
C LEU A 141 13.60 -0.24 8.73
N THR A 142 14.87 -0.64 8.61
CA THR A 142 15.29 -2.03 8.87
C THR A 142 14.95 -2.45 10.30
N THR A 143 15.24 -1.60 11.30
CA THR A 143 14.99 -1.90 12.72
C THR A 143 13.50 -2.13 13.00
N LEU A 144 12.63 -1.46 12.25
CA LEU A 144 11.18 -1.57 12.35
C LEU A 144 10.59 -2.70 11.46
N GLY A 145 11.44 -3.43 10.73
CA GLY A 145 11.00 -4.45 9.78
C GLY A 145 10.12 -3.87 8.68
N ILE A 146 10.51 -2.72 8.14
CA ILE A 146 9.86 -2.06 7.00
C ILE A 146 10.76 -2.22 5.79
N THR A 147 10.26 -2.94 4.79
CA THR A 147 10.89 -3.11 3.48
C THR A 147 10.83 -1.79 2.72
N ARG A 148 11.94 -1.37 2.12
CA ARG A 148 11.99 -0.19 1.24
C ARG A 148 11.86 -0.64 -0.19
N LEU A 149 11.00 0.04 -0.93
CA LEU A 149 10.77 -0.20 -2.35
C LEU A 149 10.93 1.12 -3.10
N TRP A 150 11.66 1.10 -4.22
CA TRP A 150 11.80 2.27 -5.09
C TRP A 150 11.97 1.87 -6.55
N PRO A 151 11.51 2.69 -7.50
CA PRO A 151 11.69 2.40 -8.91
C PRO A 151 13.14 2.61 -9.37
N ARG A 152 13.57 1.78 -10.32
CA ARG A 152 14.80 1.97 -11.11
C ARG A 152 14.50 1.65 -12.56
N GLY A 153 14.12 2.68 -13.32
CA GLY A 153 13.61 2.48 -14.68
C GLY A 153 12.27 1.74 -14.65
N ALA A 154 12.19 0.59 -15.32
CA ALA A 154 10.96 -0.21 -15.40
C ALA A 154 10.82 -1.28 -14.31
N VAL A 155 11.82 -1.42 -13.44
CA VAL A 155 11.83 -2.38 -12.33
C VAL A 155 11.75 -1.67 -10.98
N PHE A 156 11.42 -2.42 -9.94
CA PHE A 156 11.48 -1.94 -8.56
C PHE A 156 12.61 -2.65 -7.83
N CYS A 157 13.42 -1.86 -7.12
CA CYS A 157 14.47 -2.35 -6.23
C CYS A 157 13.94 -2.42 -4.80
N GLU A 158 14.40 -3.43 -4.07
CA GLU A 158 13.97 -3.75 -2.71
C GLU A 158 15.19 -3.89 -1.80
N ASP A 159 15.22 -3.17 -0.68
CA ASP A 159 16.23 -3.34 0.38
C ASP A 159 17.72 -3.35 -0.05
N GLY A 160 18.02 -2.74 -1.20
CA GLY A 160 19.37 -2.61 -1.77
C GLY A 160 19.60 -3.51 -2.98
N GLU A 161 18.66 -4.41 -3.25
CA GLU A 161 18.69 -5.35 -4.37
C GLU A 161 17.85 -4.81 -5.51
N CYS A 162 18.43 -4.74 -6.71
CA CYS A 162 17.70 -4.43 -7.92
C CYS A 162 17.66 -5.69 -8.80
N PRO A 163 16.52 -6.02 -9.41
CA PRO A 163 16.47 -7.02 -10.47
C PRO A 163 17.47 -6.65 -11.58
N ALA A 164 18.16 -7.66 -12.10
CA ALA A 164 19.16 -7.52 -13.17
C ALA A 164 18.52 -7.13 -14.51
#